data_AF-A0A943EA72-F1
#
_entry.id   AF-A0A943EA72-F1
#
_cell.length_a   1.000
_cell.length_b   1.000
_cell.length_c   1.000
_cell.angle_alpha   90.00
_cell.angle_beta   90.00
_cell.angle_gamma   90.00
#
_symmetry.space_group_name_H-M   'P 1'
#
loop_
_entity.id
_entity.type
_entity.pdbx_description
1 polymer ?
#
loop_
_entity_poly.entity_id
_entity_poly.type
_entity_poly.pdbx_seq_one_letter_code
_entity_poly.pdbx_strand_id
1 'polypeptide(L)' 'MSEKFSARECALIAAKAADEHKATDIMVLEVGQLVDVTEYFVIATARNTPHVGAILEAMEDALR' A
#
# COMPACT_ATOMS: atom_id res chain seq x y z
N MET A 1 7.15 3.84 22.28
CA MET A 1 5.76 3.34 22.15
C MET A 1 5.62 2.89 20.71
N SER A 2 5.37 1.60 20.46
CA SER A 2 5.09 1.14 19.09
C SER A 2 3.69 1.62 18.75
N GLU A 3 3.59 2.80 18.13
CA GLU A 3 2.33 3.24 17.54
C GLU A 3 2.04 2.31 16.39
N LYS A 4 1.04 1.44 16.58
CA LYS A 4 0.50 0.65 15.49
C LYS A 4 -0.38 1.58 14.67
N PHE A 5 0.00 1.80 13.41
CA PHE A 5 -0.87 2.45 12.44
C PHE A 5 -2.22 1.70 12.37
N SER A 6 -3.31 2.45 12.27
CA SER A 6 -4.60 1.89 11.88
C SER A 6 -4.54 1.29 10.48
N ALA A 7 -5.42 0.35 10.14
CA ALA A 7 -5.44 -0.24 8.81
C ALA A 7 -5.61 0.80 7.69
N ARG A 8 -6.39 1.86 7.95
CA ARG A 8 -6.56 2.99 7.04
C ARG A 8 -5.26 3.78 6.87
N GLU A 9 -4.53 4.04 7.94
CA GLU A 9 -3.23 4.72 7.86
C GLU A 9 -2.21 3.87 7.09
N CYS A 10 -2.14 2.56 7.37
CA CYS A 10 -1.30 1.64 6.59
C CYS A 10 -1.61 1.72 5.10
N ALA A 11 -2.89 1.68 4.73
CA ALA A 11 -3.31 1.72 3.32
C ALA A 11 -2.92 3.05 2.65
N LEU A 12 -3.05 4.18 3.36
CA LEU A 12 -2.68 5.49 2.83
C LEU A 12 -1.15 5.67 2.72
N ILE A 13 -0.38 5.19 3.69
CA ILE A 13 1.09 5.20 3.65
C ILE A 13 1.58 4.37 2.47
N ALA A 14 1.04 3.15 2.32
CA ALA A 14 1.32 2.25 1.22
C ALA A 14 1.02 2.88 -0.15
N ALA A 15 -0.15 3.50 -0.31
CA ALA A 15 -0.53 4.19 -1.55
C ALA A 15 0.40 5.37 -1.86
N LYS A 16 0.80 6.14 -0.84
CA LYS A 16 1.72 7.27 -1.00
C LYS A 16 3.12 6.82 -1.39
N ALA A 17 3.65 5.77 -0.78
CA ALA A 17 4.93 5.18 -1.14
C ALA A 17 4.93 4.68 -2.60
N ALA A 18 3.83 4.06 -3.04
CA ALA A 18 3.67 3.65 -4.44
C ALA A 18 3.65 4.85 -5.41
N ASP A 19 2.97 5.94 -5.05
CA ASP A 19 2.91 7.18 -5.84
C ASP A 19 4.29 7.85 -5.98
N GLU A 20 5.02 7.97 -4.87
CA GLU A 20 6.40 8.50 -4.84
C GLU A 20 7.35 7.69 -5.74
N HIS A 21 7.09 6.39 -5.87
CA HIS A 21 7.80 5.47 -6.75
C HIS A 21 7.20 5.34 -8.16
N LYS A 22 6.33 6.27 -8.56
CA LYS A 22 5.76 6.38 -9.92
C LYS A 22 4.93 5.16 -10.34
N ALA A 23 4.27 4.50 -9.39
CA ALA A 23 3.20 3.57 -9.72
C ALA A 23 2.01 4.30 -10.35
N THR A 24 1.21 3.59 -11.14
CA THR A 24 -0.01 4.13 -11.75
C THR A 24 -1.24 3.36 -11.27
N ASP A 25 -2.44 3.86 -11.59
CA ASP A 25 -3.71 3.20 -11.24
C ASP A 25 -3.82 2.86 -9.75
N ILE A 26 -3.33 3.75 -8.89
CA ILE A 26 -3.30 3.54 -7.45
C ILE A 26 -4.72 3.67 -6.90
N MET A 27 -5.23 2.60 -6.29
CA MET A 27 -6.57 2.54 -5.72
C MET A 27 -6.51 1.99 -4.30
N VAL A 28 -7.19 2.67 -3.38
CA VAL A 28 -7.44 2.16 -2.02
C VAL A 28 -8.90 1.76 -1.92
N LEU A 29 -9.14 0.47 -1.68
CA LEU A 29 -10.46 -0.13 -1.62
C LEU A 29 -10.77 -0.54 -0.19
N GLU A 30 -11.87 -0.04 0.37
CA GLU A 30 -12.41 -0.51 1.64
C GLU A 30 -13.17 -1.82 1.41
N VAL A 31 -12.69 -2.89 2.01
CA VAL A 31 -13.21 -4.27 1.81
C VAL A 31 -13.63 -4.95 3.10
N GLY A 32 -13.46 -4.30 4.27
CA GLY A 32 -13.78 -4.90 5.57
C GLY A 32 -15.25 -5.30 5.77
N GLN A 33 -16.17 -4.79 4.93
CA GLN A 33 -17.58 -5.21 4.91
C GLN A 33 -17.83 -6.47 4.07
N LEU A 34 -16.85 -6.87 3.25
CA LEU A 34 -16.93 -7.97 2.28
C LEU A 34 -15.99 -9.13 2.64
N VAL A 35 -14.90 -8.85 3.36
CA VAL A 35 -13.83 -9.79 3.70
C VAL A 35 -13.44 -9.66 5.17
N ASP A 36 -13.46 -10.76 5.92
CA ASP A 36 -13.17 -10.74 7.37
C ASP A 36 -11.67 -10.69 7.72
N VAL A 37 -10.79 -10.85 6.73
CA VAL A 37 -9.34 -10.99 6.96
C VAL A 37 -8.59 -9.64 6.91
N THR A 38 -9.08 -8.67 6.12
CA THR A 38 -8.44 -7.35 5.97
C THR A 38 -9.47 -6.26 5.72
N GLU A 39 -9.18 -5.04 6.16
CA GLU A 39 -10.06 -3.89 6.01
C GLU A 39 -9.88 -3.15 4.68
N TYR A 40 -8.66 -3.16 4.13
CA TYR A 40 -8.32 -2.42 2.91
C TYR A 40 -7.47 -3.24 1.93
N PHE A 41 -7.68 -2.99 0.64
CA PHE A 41 -6.74 -3.34 -0.42
C PHE A 41 -6.13 -2.08 -1.02
N VAL A 42 -4.83 -2.15 -1.30
CA VAL A 42 -4.12 -1.15 -2.10
C VAL A 42 -3.69 -1.82 -3.39
N ILE A 43 -4.19 -1.33 -4.51
CA ILE A 43 -3.87 -1.82 -5.85
C ILE A 43 -3.04 -0.75 -6.54
N ALA A 44 -1.94 -1.13 -7.17
CA ALA A 44 -1.09 -0.23 -7.94
C ALA A 44 -0.46 -0.98 -9.13
N THR A 45 -0.26 -0.27 -10.23
CA THR A 45 0.34 -0.78 -11.45
C THR A 45 1.80 -0.33 -11.54
N ALA A 46 2.68 -1.29 -11.84
CA ALA A 46 4.10 -1.05 -12.10
C ALA A 46 4.42 -1.36 -13.57
N ARG A 47 5.46 -0.72 -14.11
CA ARG A 47 5.81 -0.84 -15.54
C ARG A 47 6.59 -2.12 -15.89
N ASN A 48 7.24 -2.78 -14.92
CA ASN A 48 7.99 -4.01 -15.09
C ASN A 48 8.35 -4.64 -13.72
N THR A 49 8.91 -5.85 -13.72
CA THR A 49 9.25 -6.59 -12.49
C THR A 49 10.25 -5.87 -11.58
N PRO A 50 11.36 -5.27 -12.06
CA PRO A 50 12.22 -4.46 -11.18
C PRO A 50 11.50 -3.28 -10.52
N HIS A 51 10.60 -2.61 -11.26
CA HIS A 51 9.80 -1.52 -10.72
C HIS A 51 8.84 -1.99 -9.62
N VAL A 52 8.25 -3.19 -9.75
CA VAL A 52 7.46 -3.80 -8.67
C VAL A 52 8.31 -3.96 -7.41
N GLY A 53 9.53 -4.49 -7.53
CA GLY A 53 10.43 -4.67 -6.40
C GLY A 53 10.76 -3.36 -5.69
N ALA A 54 11.07 -2.31 -6.46
CA ALA A 54 11.36 -0.98 -5.90
C ALA A 54 10.15 -0.35 -5.18
N ILE A 55 8.93 -0.54 -5.69
CA ILE A 55 7.71 -0.08 -5.02
C ILE A 55 7.49 -0.87 -3.72
N LEU A 56 7.67 -2.19 -3.76
CA LEU A 56 7.50 -3.05 -2.58
C LEU A 56 8.46 -2.66 -1.45
N GLU A 57 9.74 -2.49 -1.76
CA GLU A 57 10.76 -2.07 -0.80
C GLU A 57 10.40 -0.71 -0.17
N ALA A 58 9.97 0.25 -0.98
CA ALA A 58 9.55 1.56 -0.48
C ALA A 58 8.33 1.48 0.44
N MET A 59 7.37 0.61 0.14
CA MET A 59 6.19 0.39 1.00
C MET A 59 6.57 -0.27 2.32
N GLU A 60 7.46 -1.27 2.29
CA GLU A 60 7.97 -1.94 3.50
C GLU A 60 8.74 -0.98 4.40
N ASP A 61 9.60 -0.12 3.82
CA ASP A 61 10.38 0.87 4.57
C ASP A 61 9.49 1.97 5.17
N ALA A 62 8.43 2.39 4.48
CA ALA A 62 7.50 3.40 4.98
C ALA A 62 6.60 2.90 6.12
N LEU A 63 6.40 1.59 6.24
CA LEU A 63 5.54 0.95 7.24
C LEU A 63 6.33 0.37 8.44
N ARG A 64 7.65 0.41 8.39
CA ARG A 64 8.56 -0.10 9.43
C ARG A 64 8.70 0.89 10.60
#